data_AF-A0A1Q9S7B9-F1
#
_entry.id   AF-A0A1Q9S7B9-F1
#
_cell.length_a   1.000
_cell.length_b   1.000
_cell.length_c   1.000
_cell.angle_alpha   90.00
_cell.angle_beta   90.00
_cell.angle_gamma   90.00
#
_symmetry.space_group_name_H-M   'P 1'
#
loop_
_entity.id
_entity.type
_entity.pdbx_description
1 polymer ?
#
loop_
_entity_poly.entity_id
_entity_poly.type
_entity_poly.pdbx_seq_one_letter_code
_entity_poly.pdbx_strand_id
1 'polypeptide(L)' 'MRYQFRVDGRLSDETRSAFRDMLISEVPPQTVLEGEVLDESHLHGIIVQLQVLGSTVVSVHPIPD' A
#
# COMPACT_ATOMS: atom_id res chain seq x y z
N MET A 1 -17.38 -12.54 7.13
CA MET A 1 -16.69 -11.23 7.12
C MET A 1 -15.20 -11.47 7.27
N ARG A 2 -14.36 -10.80 6.48
CA ARG A 2 -12.91 -10.99 6.47
C ARG A 2 -12.26 -9.71 6.97
N TYR A 3 -11.36 -9.84 7.92
CA TYR A 3 -10.67 -8.70 8.55
C TYR A 3 -9.20 -8.74 8.15
N GLN A 4 -8.63 -7.56 7.88
CA GLN A 4 -7.20 -7.38 7.63
C GLN A 4 -6.63 -6.51 8.73
N PHE A 5 -5.55 -6.98 9.36
CA PHE A 5 -4.84 -6.25 10.40
C PHE A 5 -3.48 -5.81 9.83
N ARG A 6 -3.23 -4.51 9.82
CA ARG A 6 -1.94 -3.92 9.42
C ARG A 6 -1.19 -3.48 10.68
N VAL A 7 0.04 -3.92 10.82
CA VAL A 7 0.92 -3.65 11.98
C VAL A 7 2.24 -3.10 11.46
N ASP A 8 2.73 -2.03 12.10
CA ASP A 8 3.99 -1.40 11.72
C ASP A 8 5.18 -2.28 12.07
N GLY A 9 6.13 -2.38 11.13
CA GLY A 9 7.34 -3.16 11.29
C GLY A 9 7.23 -4.60 10.78
N ARG A 10 8.28 -5.39 11.06
CA ARG A 10 8.34 -6.80 10.68
C ARG A 10 7.89 -7.66 11.85
N LEU A 11 7.06 -8.66 11.58
CA LEU A 11 6.73 -9.66 12.57
C LEU A 11 7.89 -10.65 12.67
N SER A 12 8.45 -10.81 13.87
CA SER A 12 9.44 -11.86 14.15
C SER A 12 8.85 -13.25 13.89
N ASP A 13 9.69 -14.24 13.63
CA ASP A 13 9.23 -15.61 13.38
C ASP A 13 8.39 -16.18 14.54
N GLU A 14 8.74 -15.85 15.78
CA GLU A 14 7.95 -16.18 16.98
C GLU A 14 6.56 -15.55 16.93
N THR A 15 6.46 -14.28 16.55
CA THR A 15 5.17 -13.57 16.45
C THR A 15 4.33 -14.11 15.31
N ARG A 16 4.95 -14.43 14.16
CA ARG A 16 4.28 -15.07 13.02
C ARG A 16 3.69 -16.44 13.40
N SER A 17 4.44 -17.22 14.20
CA SER A 17 4.01 -18.53 14.67
C SER A 17 2.77 -18.51 15.57
N ALA A 18 2.44 -17.35 16.16
CA ALA A 18 1.23 -17.18 16.94
C ALA A 18 -0.04 -17.00 16.07
N PHE A 19 0.10 -16.55 14.82
CA PHE A 19 -1.01 -16.26 13.91
C PHE A 19 -1.12 -17.29 12.77
N ARG A 20 -1.12 -18.59 13.12
CA ARG A 20 -1.06 -19.72 12.15
C ARG A 20 -2.21 -19.77 11.14
N ASP A 21 -3.38 -19.24 11.50
CA ASP A 21 -4.56 -19.24 10.62
C ASP A 21 -4.66 -17.96 9.76
N MET A 22 -3.63 -17.11 9.77
CA MET A 22 -3.61 -15.84 9.04
C MET A 22 -2.53 -15.82 7.96
N LEU A 23 -2.87 -15.24 6.81
CA LEU A 23 -1.91 -14.97 5.74
C LEU A 23 -1.11 -13.70 6.09
N ILE A 24 0.15 -13.89 6.48
CA ILE A 24 1.07 -12.79 6.81
C ILE A 24 1.83 -12.37 5.55
N SER A 25 1.64 -11.13 5.12
CA SER A 25 2.40 -10.51 4.04
C SER A 25 3.15 -9.31 4.59
N GLU A 26 4.48 -9.30 4.51
CA GLU A 26 5.27 -8.11 4.83
C GLU A 26 5.18 -7.15 3.66
N VAL A 27 4.49 -6.03 3.87
CA VAL A 27 4.43 -4.93 2.92
C VAL A 27 5.24 -3.79 3.53
N PRO A 28 6.19 -3.17 2.81
CA PRO A 28 6.86 -1.97 3.28
C PRO A 28 5.84 -0.91 3.74
N PRO A 29 6.19 0.01 4.66
CA PRO A 29 5.31 1.14 4.98
C PRO A 29 5.09 1.96 3.70
N GLN A 30 3.96 1.73 3.05
CA GLN A 30 3.54 2.45 1.85
C GLN A 30 2.65 3.60 2.29
N THR A 31 2.96 4.81 1.84
CA THR A 31 2.07 5.95 1.92
C THR A 31 0.97 5.78 0.88
N VAL A 32 -0.27 5.67 1.34
CA VAL A 32 -1.45 5.59 0.45
C VAL A 32 -1.93 7.01 0.19
N LEU A 33 -2.04 7.38 -1.09
CA LEU A 33 -2.69 8.61 -1.53
C LEU A 33 -4.01 8.24 -2.20
N GLU A 34 -5.12 8.73 -1.65
CA GLU A 34 -6.45 8.58 -2.23
C GLU A 34 -6.95 9.95 -2.71
N GLY A 35 -7.55 9.98 -3.90
CA GLY A 35 -8.05 11.20 -4.51
C GLY A 35 -8.69 10.93 -5.87
N GLU A 36 -9.47 11.89 -6.35
CA GLU A 36 -10.08 11.81 -7.68
C GLU A 36 -9.05 12.01 -8.78
N VAL A 37 -9.00 11.06 -9.72
CA VAL A 37 -8.19 11.16 -10.94
C VAL A 37 -9.14 11.45 -12.10
N LEU A 38 -8.99 12.64 -12.68
CA LEU A 38 -9.93 13.18 -13.68
C LEU A 38 -9.72 12.55 -15.06
N ASP A 39 -8.47 12.32 -15.44
CA ASP A 39 -8.05 11.74 -16.71
C ASP A 39 -6.63 11.15 -16.61
N GLU A 40 -6.15 10.56 -17.71
CA GLU A 40 -4.82 9.96 -17.80
C GLU A 40 -3.67 10.98 -17.67
N SER A 41 -3.88 12.22 -18.13
CA SER A 41 -2.86 13.28 -18.01
C SER A 41 -2.70 13.71 -16.55
N HIS A 42 -3.81 13.80 -15.81
CA HIS A 42 -3.82 14.06 -14.37
C HIS A 42 -3.11 12.94 -13.61
N LEU A 43 -3.37 11.67 -13.95
CA LEU A 43 -2.66 10.53 -13.36
C LEU A 43 -1.14 10.62 -13.55
N HIS A 44 -0.71 10.89 -14.79
CA HIS A 44 0.71 11.00 -15.11
C HIS A 44 1.37 12.16 -14.35
N GLY A 45 0.67 13.29 -14.18
CA GLY A 45 1.12 14.41 -13.36
C GLY A 45 1.39 14.02 -11.90
N ILE A 46 0.49 13.25 -11.28
CA ILE A 46 0.65 12.76 -9.91
C ILE A 46 1.88 11.84 -9.79
N ILE A 47 2.09 10.95 -10.77
CA ILE A 47 3.24 10.04 -10.79
C ILE A 47 4.57 10.82 -10.85
N VAL A 48 4.67 11.80 -11.75
CA VAL A 48 5.86 12.65 -11.88
C VAL A 48 6.10 13.44 -10.60
N GLN A 49 5.05 13.97 -9.97
CA GLN A 49 5.17 14.71 -8.71
C GLN A 49 5.72 13.83 -7.58
N LEU A 50 5.24 12.59 -7.45
CA LEU A 50 5.76 11.64 -6.46
C LEU A 50 7.24 11.32 -6.70
N GLN A 51 7.64 11.13 -7.96
CA GLN A 51 9.05 10.90 -8.33
C GLN A 51 9.95 12.09 -7.97
N VAL A 52 9.50 13.32 -8.24
CA VAL A 52 10.24 14.54 -7.88
C VAL A 52 10.44 14.66 -6.37
N LEU A 53 9.48 14.20 -5.57
CA LEU A 53 9.56 14.16 -4.11
C LEU A 53 10.44 13.02 -3.57
N GLY A 54 11.11 12.25 -4.44
CA GLY A 54 11.92 11.09 -4.05
C GLY A 54 11.10 9.88 -3.63
N SER A 55 9.78 9.88 -3.88
CA SER A 55 8.88 8.76 -3.61
C SER A 55 8.76 7.88 -4.85
N THR A 56 8.89 6.57 -4.66
CA THR A 56 8.71 5.60 -5.75
C THR A 56 7.26 5.13 -5.78
N VAL A 57 6.58 5.28 -6.92
CA VAL A 57 5.25 4.71 -7.13
C VAL A 57 5.40 3.21 -7.37
N VAL A 58 4.91 2.40 -6.43
CA VAL A 58 5.05 0.93 -6.46
C VAL A 58 3.81 0.23 -7.03
N SER A 59 2.64 0.87 -7.00
CA SER A 59 1.38 0.35 -7.53
C SER A 59 0.35 1.47 -7.67
N VAL A 60 -0.45 1.42 -8.73
CA VAL A 60 -1.64 2.27 -8.93
C VAL A 60 -2.80 1.35 -9.29
N HIS A 61 -3.89 1.42 -8.54
CA HIS A 61 -5.09 0.64 -8.81
C HIS A 61 -6.33 1.52 -8.61
N PRO A 62 -7.35 1.41 -9.47
CA PRO A 62 -8.65 2.02 -9.20
C PRO A 62 -9.25 1.35 -7.95
N ILE A 63 -9.82 2.16 -7.06
CA ILE A 63 -10.54 1.66 -5.90
C ILE A 63 -11.97 1.36 -6.37
N PRO A 64 -12.46 0.11 -6.24
CA PRO A 64 -13.87 -0.17 -6.47
C PRO A 64 -14.71 0.48 -5.36
N ASP A 65 -15.86 1.07 -5.72
CA ASP A 65 -16.87 1.58 -4.78
C ASP A 65 -17.30 0.54 -3.72
#